data_AF-A0A5B1B0L9-F1
#
_entry.id   AF-A0A5B1B0L9-F1
#
_cell.length_a   1.000
_cell.length_b   1.000
_cell.length_c   1.000
_cell.angle_alpha   90.00
_cell.angle_beta   90.00
_cell.angle_gamma   90.00
#
_symmetry.space_group_name_H-M   'P 1'
#
loop_
_entity.id
_entity.type
_entity.pdbx_description
1 polymer ?
#
loop_
_entity_poly.entity_id
_entity_poly.type
_entity_poly.pdbx_seq_one_letter_code
_entity_poly.pdbx_strand_id
1 'polypeptide(L)'
;MEIKYCWRCKMDVPMLDKKEHAIASKLYAKGFKVLKKDRQERFKELLNYYNDLTGFGETEPNAIVHHAIEMYGPDCENCGKPYRTPKAKLCAACGNKRILTE
;
A
#
# COMPACT_ATOMS: atom_id res chain seq x y z
N MET A 1 -9.14 -2.46 -4.96
CA MET A 1 -7.69 -2.51 -5.29
C MET A 1 -7.36 -1.85 -6.64
N GLU A 2 -6.18 -1.22 -6.76
CA GLU A 2 -5.60 -0.72 -8.02
C GLU A 2 -4.06 -0.88 -8.03
N ILE A 3 -3.42 -1.04 -9.20
CA ILE A 3 -1.95 -1.03 -9.30
C ILE A 3 -1.44 0.41 -9.25
N LYS A 4 -0.54 0.71 -8.30
CA LYS A 4 0.08 2.04 -8.15
C LYS A 4 1.54 1.94 -7.71
N TYR A 5 2.32 2.97 -8.02
CA TYR A 5 3.72 3.05 -7.59
C TYR A 5 3.84 3.28 -6.09
N CYS A 6 4.42 2.31 -5.36
CA CYS A 6 4.73 2.46 -3.95
C CYS A 6 6.08 3.18 -3.78
N TRP A 7 6.07 4.33 -3.12
CA TRP A 7 7.27 5.12 -2.88
C TRP A 7 8.28 4.46 -1.93
N ARG A 8 7.81 3.57 -1.06
CA ARG A 8 8.65 2.82 -0.11
C ARG A 8 9.32 1.63 -0.79
N CYS A 9 8.56 0.87 -1.59
CA CYS A 9 9.04 -0.32 -2.30
C CYS A 9 9.75 0.02 -3.63
N LYS A 10 9.55 1.24 -4.16
CA LYS A 10 10.11 1.72 -5.44
C LYS A 10 9.69 0.88 -6.66
N MET A 11 8.47 0.35 -6.64
CA MET A 11 7.89 -0.42 -7.74
C MET A 11 6.37 -0.27 -7.74
N ASP A 12 5.74 -0.67 -8.84
CA ASP A 12 4.30 -0.75 -8.94
C ASP A 12 3.80 -2.00 -8.19
N VAL A 13 2.80 -1.80 -7.33
CA VAL A 13 2.23 -2.85 -6.48
C VAL A 13 0.71 -2.74 -6.48
N PRO A 14 -0.03 -3.83 -6.24
CA PRO A 14 -1.44 -3.75 -5.93
C PRO A 14 -1.66 -3.01 -4.61
N MET A 15 -2.35 -1.87 -4.67
CA MET A 15 -2.74 -1.11 -3.49
C MET A 15 -4.19 -1.40 -3.14
N LEU A 16 -4.41 -1.65 -1.86
CA LEU A 16 -5.70 -1.96 -1.28
C LEU A 16 -6.57 -0.70 -1.21
N ASP A 17 -7.86 -0.86 -1.51
CA ASP A 17 -8.86 0.15 -1.19
C ASP A 17 -9.14 0.19 0.33
N LYS A 18 -9.99 1.13 0.74
CA LYS A 18 -10.33 1.36 2.15
C LYS A 18 -10.84 0.11 2.88
N LYS A 19 -11.74 -0.65 2.24
CA LYS A 19 -12.35 -1.83 2.88
C LYS A 19 -11.33 -2.96 2.95
N GLU A 20 -10.61 -3.19 1.86
CA GLU A 20 -9.57 -4.20 1.75
C GLU A 20 -8.44 -3.94 2.77
N HIS A 21 -8.01 -2.68 2.89
CA HIS A 21 -6.96 -2.25 3.81
C HIS A 21 -7.38 -2.34 5.28
N ALA A 22 -8.65 -2.06 5.59
CA ALA A 22 -9.17 -2.24 6.95
C ALA A 22 -9.12 -3.71 7.40
N ILE A 23 -9.37 -4.65 6.50
CA ILE A 23 -9.22 -6.10 6.78
C ILE A 23 -7.72 -6.43 6.97
N ALA A 24 -6.86 -6.01 6.05
CA ALA A 24 -5.42 -6.22 6.15
C ALA A 24 -4.85 -5.67 7.48
N SER A 25 -5.27 -4.48 7.89
CA SER A 25 -4.84 -3.85 9.16
C SER A 25 -5.24 -4.66 10.39
N LYS A 26 -6.44 -5.26 10.38
CA LYS A 26 -6.89 -6.17 11.46
C LYS A 26 -6.06 -7.45 11.50
N LEU A 27 -5.77 -8.04 10.34
CA LEU A 27 -4.92 -9.24 10.24
C LEU A 27 -3.48 -8.95 10.65
N TYR A 28 -2.95 -7.79 10.28
CA TYR A 28 -1.64 -7.32 10.73
C TYR A 28 -1.58 -7.19 12.26
N ALA A 29 -2.57 -6.53 12.87
CA ALA A 29 -2.66 -6.43 14.32
C ALA A 29 -2.79 -7.81 15.00
N LYS A 30 -3.51 -8.75 14.38
CA LYS A 30 -3.64 -10.14 14.85
C LYS A 30 -2.30 -10.87 14.86
N GLY A 31 -1.46 -10.70 13.84
CA GLY A 31 -0.15 -11.37 13.75
C GLY A 31 0.80 -11.05 14.92
N PHE A 32 0.67 -9.88 15.53
CA PHE A 32 1.43 -9.55 16.75
C PHE A 32 0.99 -10.34 17.98
N LYS A 33 -0.26 -10.82 18.03
CA LYS A 33 -0.82 -11.61 19.12
C LYS A 33 -0.55 -13.12 18.98
N VAL A 34 -0.05 -13.56 17.83
CA VAL A 34 0.26 -14.97 17.57
C VAL A 34 1.58 -15.35 18.25
N LEU A 35 1.54 -16.35 19.14
CA LEU A 35 2.68 -16.87 19.88
C LEU A 35 3.48 -17.89 19.03
N LYS A 36 3.97 -17.45 17.86
CA LYS A 36 4.91 -18.22 17.04
C LYS A 36 6.24 -17.47 16.97
N LYS A 37 7.36 -18.21 16.91
CA LYS A 37 8.70 -17.61 16.77
C LYS A 37 8.92 -17.07 15.36
N ASP A 38 8.48 -17.82 14.36
CA ASP A 38 8.66 -17.46 12.96
C ASP A 38 7.71 -16.33 12.54
N ARG A 39 8.27 -15.31 11.87
CA ARG A 39 7.51 -14.12 11.48
C ARG A 39 6.54 -14.41 10.34
N GLN A 40 6.91 -15.24 9.36
CA GLN A 40 6.00 -15.59 8.26
C GLN A 40 4.76 -16.28 8.82
N GLU A 41 4.95 -17.24 9.71
CA GLU A 41 3.86 -18.00 10.34
C GLU A 41 2.98 -17.17 11.29
N ARG A 42 3.51 -16.09 11.88
CA ARG A 42 2.71 -15.12 12.66
C ARG A 42 1.77 -14.31 11.77
N PHE A 43 2.24 -13.91 10.58
CA PHE A 43 1.52 -13.04 9.67
C PHE A 43 0.90 -13.78 8.47
N LYS A 44 0.90 -15.11 8.49
CA LYS A 44 0.41 -15.97 7.41
C LYS A 44 -0.98 -15.60 6.92
N GLU A 45 -1.90 -15.29 7.83
CA GLU A 45 -3.27 -14.89 7.45
C GLU A 45 -3.29 -13.58 6.63
N LEU A 46 -2.46 -12.60 7.00
CA LEU A 46 -2.33 -11.34 6.26
C LEU A 46 -1.71 -11.58 4.88
N LEU A 47 -0.63 -12.36 4.83
CA LEU A 47 0.10 -12.66 3.59
C LEU A 47 -0.79 -13.42 2.61
N ASN A 48 -1.50 -14.45 3.09
CA ASN A 48 -2.46 -15.21 2.30
C ASN A 48 -3.60 -14.31 1.82
N TYR A 49 -4.21 -13.52 2.70
CA TYR A 49 -5.28 -12.60 2.32
C TYR A 49 -4.86 -11.66 1.19
N TYR A 50 -3.67 -11.06 1.29
CA TYR A 50 -3.15 -10.18 0.26
C TYR A 50 -2.84 -10.92 -1.04
N ASN A 51 -2.21 -12.10 -0.98
CA ASN A 51 -1.95 -12.91 -2.16
C ASN A 51 -3.23 -13.39 -2.86
N ASP A 52 -4.22 -13.87 -2.09
CA ASP A 52 -5.49 -14.37 -2.63
C ASP A 52 -6.30 -13.24 -3.29
N LEU A 53 -6.26 -12.03 -2.72
CA LEU A 53 -6.95 -10.86 -3.25
C LEU A 53 -6.26 -10.27 -4.50
N THR A 54 -4.93 -10.24 -4.50
CA THR A 54 -4.16 -9.43 -5.46
C THR A 54 -3.39 -10.25 -6.50
N GLY A 55 -3.18 -11.54 -6.24
CA GLY A 55 -2.26 -12.41 -6.98
C GLY A 55 -0.78 -12.08 -6.78
N PHE A 56 -0.43 -11.09 -5.95
CA PHE A 56 0.93 -10.67 -5.68
C PHE A 56 1.45 -11.32 -4.40
N GLY A 57 2.49 -12.15 -4.55
CA GLY A 57 3.15 -12.87 -3.45
C GLY A 57 4.05 -11.98 -2.58
N GLU A 58 3.46 -11.01 -1.87
CA GLU A 58 4.17 -10.21 -0.88
C GLU A 58 4.64 -11.12 0.28
N THR A 59 5.88 -10.91 0.73
CA THR A 59 6.51 -11.70 1.81
C THR A 59 6.84 -10.85 3.03
N GLU A 60 6.79 -9.52 2.92
CA GLU A 60 7.06 -8.57 3.98
C GLU A 60 5.74 -8.01 4.53
N PRO A 61 5.25 -8.49 5.70
CA PRO A 61 3.97 -8.05 6.27
C PRO A 61 3.84 -6.52 6.44
N ASN A 62 4.96 -5.83 6.71
CA ASN A 62 4.95 -4.38 6.86
C ASN A 62 4.73 -3.64 5.52
N ALA A 63 5.00 -4.30 4.39
CA ALA A 63 4.74 -3.76 3.06
C ALA A 63 3.24 -3.59 2.82
N ILE A 64 2.46 -4.64 3.09
CA ILE A 64 1.01 -4.68 2.89
C ILE A 64 0.31 -3.52 3.60
N VAL A 65 0.75 -3.15 4.81
CA VAL A 65 0.14 -2.07 5.59
C VAL A 65 0.31 -0.70 4.94
N HIS A 66 1.36 -0.49 4.14
CA HIS A 66 1.55 0.75 3.39
C HIS A 66 1.18 0.66 1.91
N HIS A 67 0.62 -0.47 1.46
CA HIS A 67 -0.01 -0.66 0.16
C HIS A 67 -1.49 -0.27 0.23
N ALA A 68 -1.77 1.00 0.55
CA ALA A 68 -3.12 1.53 0.71
C ALA A 68 -3.33 2.74 -0.19
N ILE A 69 -4.39 2.73 -1.01
CA ILE A 69 -4.68 3.83 -1.95
C ILE A 69 -4.88 5.15 -1.20
N GLU A 70 -5.61 5.12 -0.07
CA GLU A 70 -5.89 6.33 0.74
C GLU A 70 -4.61 6.99 1.33
N MET A 71 -3.47 6.28 1.36
CA MET A 71 -2.20 6.88 1.83
C MET A 71 -1.52 7.77 0.78
N TYR A 72 -1.95 7.69 -0.48
CA TYR A 72 -1.37 8.43 -1.59
C TYR A 72 -2.35 9.47 -2.13
N GLY A 73 -1.82 10.47 -2.82
CA GLY A 73 -2.64 11.39 -3.60
C GLY A 73 -2.98 10.81 -4.97
N PRO A 74 -3.71 11.58 -5.80
CA PRO A 74 -4.00 11.17 -7.16
C PRO A 74 -2.71 11.02 -7.97
N ASP A 75 -2.85 10.50 -9.18
CA ASP A 75 -1.73 10.35 -10.09
C ASP A 75 -1.31 11.72 -10.64
N CYS A 76 0.01 11.93 -10.73
CA CYS A 76 0.58 13.15 -11.26
C CYS A 76 0.15 13.36 -12.72
N GLU A 77 -0.38 14.54 -13.00
CA GLU A 77 -0.91 14.94 -14.31
C GLU A 77 0.19 14.96 -15.39
N ASN A 78 1.45 15.08 -14.99
CA ASN A 78 2.60 15.12 -15.90
C ASN A 78 3.26 13.74 -16.11
N CYS A 79 3.38 12.91 -15.07
CA CYS A 79 4.18 11.67 -15.17
C CYS A 79 3.44 10.39 -14.72
N GLY A 80 2.16 10.48 -14.36
CA GLY A 80 1.33 9.34 -13.96
C GLY A 80 1.66 8.70 -12.61
N LYS A 81 2.77 9.06 -11.94
CA LYS A 81 3.08 8.52 -10.60
C LYS A 81 2.24 9.20 -9.52
N PRO A 82 1.72 8.45 -8.52
CA PRO A 82 0.91 9.01 -7.45
C PRO A 82 1.69 10.03 -6.63
N TYR A 83 1.02 11.12 -6.23
CA TYR A 83 1.55 12.03 -5.23
C TYR A 83 1.79 11.28 -3.91
N ARG A 84 2.90 11.58 -3.20
CA ARG A 84 3.33 10.83 -2.00
C ARG A 84 2.30 10.81 -0.87
N THR A 85 1.43 11.82 -0.81
CA THR A 85 0.34 11.92 0.16
C THR A 85 -0.86 12.61 -0.50
N PRO A 86 -2.08 12.46 0.06
CA PRO A 86 -3.29 13.14 -0.45
C PRO A 86 -3.16 14.65 -0.55
N LYS A 87 -2.32 15.26 0.29
CA LYS A 87 -2.11 16.72 0.40
C LYS A 87 -0.86 17.23 -0.31
N ALA A 88 -0.07 16.35 -0.94
CA ALA A 88 1.17 16.78 -1.58
C ALA A 88 0.87 17.70 -2.77
N LYS A 89 1.61 18.82 -2.81
CA LYS A 89 1.52 19.85 -3.86
C LYS A 89 2.59 19.70 -4.94
N LEU A 90 3.57 18.82 -4.73
CA LEU A 90 4.70 18.60 -5.62
C LEU A 90 4.89 17.11 -5.88
N CYS A 91 5.10 16.74 -7.14
CA CYS A 91 5.37 15.38 -7.54
C CYS A 91 6.81 15.02 -7.18
N ALA A 92 6.99 13.98 -6.38
CA ALA A 92 8.32 13.54 -5.97
C ALA A 92 9.09 12.78 -7.06
N ALA A 93 8.47 12.51 -8.21
CA ALA A 93 9.12 11.84 -9.35
C ALA A 93 9.70 12.86 -10.32
N CYS A 94 8.89 13.82 -10.77
CA CYS A 94 9.24 14.73 -11.85
C CYS A 94 9.26 16.21 -11.44
N GLY A 95 8.92 16.54 -10.18
CA GLY A 95 8.89 17.93 -9.71
C GLY A 95 7.66 18.73 -10.18
N ASN A 96 6.68 18.11 -10.84
CA ASN A 96 5.44 18.79 -11.24
C ASN A 96 4.70 19.39 -10.04
N LYS A 97 4.19 20.61 -10.16
CA LYS A 97 3.29 21.21 -9.17
C LYS A 97 1.87 20.72 -9.45
N ARG A 98 1.23 20.17 -8.42
CA ARG A 98 -0.13 19.64 -8.52
C ARG A 98 -1.11 20.76 -8.84
N ILE A 99 -1.98 20.52 -9.82
CA ILE A 99 -3.09 21.39 -10.12
C ILE A 99 -4.15 21.13 -9.06
N LEU A 100 -4.36 22.08 -8.16
CA LEU A 100 -5.43 22.03 -7.18
C LEU A 100 -6.59 22.83 -7.75
N THR A 101 -7.69 22.15 -8.08
CA THR A 101 -8.96 22.83 -8.33
C THR A 101 -9.54 23.23 -6.98
N GLU A 102 -9.84 24.51 -6.79
CA GLU A 102 -10.47 25.07 -5.58
C GLU A 102 -11.88 24.50 -5.34
#